data_AF-A0AAD4QHT2-F1
#
_entry.id   AF-A0AAD4QHT2-F1
#
_cell.length_a   1.000
_cell.length_b   1.000
_cell.length_c   1.000
_cell.angle_alpha   90.00
_cell.angle_beta   90.00
_cell.angle_gamma   90.00
#
_symmetry.space_group_name_H-M   'P 1'
#
loop_
_entity.id
_entity.type
_entity.pdbx_description
1 polymer ?
#
loop_
_entity_poly.entity_id
_entity_poly.type
_entity_poly.pdbx_seq_one_letter_code
_entity_poly.pdbx_strand_id
1 'polypeptide(L)'
;MAPTKQSTKQSSKFSKKEKVFHPDSRASSSGNPKLAGHATKRAKLHSAKGKSGSFLYILSLSSVAPFETGRGPDFYGFFFHAIPEEETEGGVVLTLPELHELVADVWLTRNDAELEEERAERRKGRPKSTKECRLEELKLREVEEYRTGLEVPDLTHRENVALYRTWDQREVAFVQMLRFIRISSTKPELAIVSKQGKHPSLAAPHGTPMDIEGAEAD
;
A
#
# COMPACT_ATOMS: atom_id res chain seq x y z
N MET A 1 -69.06 41.04 -32.01
CA MET A 1 -68.54 42.32 -32.54
C MET A 1 -67.91 43.10 -31.41
N ALA A 2 -66.60 43.41 -31.54
CA ALA A 2 -65.83 44.56 -31.02
C ALA A 2 -65.78 44.84 -29.47
N PRO A 3 -64.88 45.70 -28.97
CA PRO A 3 -63.41 45.59 -29.01
C PRO A 3 -62.73 45.95 -27.64
N THR A 4 -61.39 45.86 -27.64
CA THR A 4 -60.38 46.21 -26.61
C THR A 4 -60.37 47.66 -26.08
N LYS A 5 -59.83 47.88 -24.86
CA LYS A 5 -59.01 49.07 -24.49
C LYS A 5 -58.12 48.84 -23.25
N GLN A 6 -56.94 49.50 -23.26
CA GLN A 6 -55.76 49.30 -22.42
C GLN A 6 -55.65 50.23 -21.19
N SER A 7 -54.87 49.75 -20.20
CA SER A 7 -53.89 50.43 -19.30
C SER A 7 -54.26 51.62 -18.40
N THR A 8 -53.79 51.58 -17.13
CA THR A 8 -53.00 52.67 -16.49
C THR A 8 -52.12 52.10 -15.35
N LYS A 9 -50.87 52.59 -15.24
CA LYS A 9 -49.80 52.26 -14.28
C LYS A 9 -50.04 52.89 -12.90
N GLN A 10 -49.46 52.32 -11.82
CA GLN A 10 -48.76 53.11 -10.79
C GLN A 10 -47.85 52.27 -9.87
N SER A 11 -46.66 52.80 -9.63
CA SER A 11 -45.56 52.28 -8.81
C SER A 11 -45.60 52.85 -7.38
N SER A 12 -45.26 52.08 -6.34
CA SER A 12 -44.82 52.65 -5.06
C SER A 12 -43.83 51.78 -4.29
N LYS A 13 -42.57 52.22 -4.35
CA LYS A 13 -41.51 52.34 -3.32
C LYS A 13 -41.36 51.28 -2.22
N PHE A 14 -40.15 50.73 -2.21
CA PHE A 14 -39.45 49.93 -1.22
C PHE A 14 -39.25 50.70 0.11
N SER A 15 -39.59 50.09 1.25
CA SER A 15 -39.01 50.45 2.56
C SER A 15 -38.36 49.20 3.16
N LYS A 16 -37.07 49.28 3.44
CA LYS A 16 -36.27 48.21 4.03
C LYS A 16 -36.75 47.97 5.47
N LYS A 17 -37.48 46.89 5.70
CA LYS A 17 -37.62 46.28 7.03
C LYS A 17 -36.48 45.29 7.20
N GLU A 18 -35.57 45.62 8.10
CA GLU A 18 -34.46 44.77 8.52
C GLU A 18 -35.02 43.48 9.11
N LYS A 19 -34.68 42.33 8.53
CA LYS A 19 -35.11 41.02 9.03
C LYS A 19 -34.22 40.66 10.20
N VAL A 20 -34.72 40.81 11.42
CA VAL A 20 -34.16 40.18 12.61
C VAL A 20 -34.30 38.67 12.42
N PHE A 21 -33.19 37.97 12.20
CA PHE A 21 -33.17 36.52 12.09
C PHE A 21 -33.09 35.91 13.49
N HIS A 22 -34.19 35.29 13.93
CA HIS A 22 -34.14 34.36 15.05
C HIS A 22 -33.61 33.00 14.56
N PRO A 23 -32.71 32.32 15.32
CA PRO A 23 -32.00 31.13 14.86
C PRO A 23 -32.90 29.89 14.64
N ASP A 24 -34.13 29.88 15.15
CA ASP A 24 -34.99 28.69 15.16
C ASP A 24 -36.29 28.88 14.38
N SER A 25 -36.23 29.14 13.07
CA SER A 25 -37.43 29.06 12.22
C SER A 25 -37.15 28.55 10.80
N ARG A 26 -37.30 27.22 10.68
CA ARG A 26 -37.85 26.45 9.54
C ARG A 26 -37.74 27.09 8.15
N ALA A 27 -36.51 27.22 7.63
CA ALA A 27 -36.24 27.41 6.19
C ALA A 27 -34.76 27.09 5.87
N SER A 28 -34.33 25.84 6.02
CA SER A 28 -32.99 25.40 5.64
C SER A 28 -33.03 24.45 4.43
N SER A 29 -33.53 24.94 3.28
CA SER A 29 -33.43 24.18 2.02
C SER A 29 -32.88 24.96 0.82
N SER A 30 -32.32 26.16 1.01
CA SER A 30 -31.53 26.79 -0.06
C SER A 30 -30.47 27.72 0.49
N GLY A 31 -29.28 27.17 0.73
CA GLY A 31 -28.07 27.90 1.13
C GLY A 31 -26.85 27.24 0.51
N ASN A 32 -25.99 28.06 -0.10
CA ASN A 32 -24.83 27.67 -0.90
C ASN A 32 -23.97 26.52 -0.34
N PRO A 33 -23.51 25.57 -1.18
CA PRO A 33 -22.72 24.42 -0.77
C PRO A 33 -21.23 24.76 -0.68
N LYS A 34 -20.84 25.71 0.18
CA LYS A 34 -19.42 25.99 0.46
C LYS A 34 -19.28 26.56 1.87
N LEU A 35 -19.42 25.72 2.91
CA LEU A 35 -18.87 25.92 4.27
C LEU A 35 -19.30 24.87 5.32
N ALA A 36 -20.15 23.89 4.96
CA ALA A 36 -20.55 22.80 5.88
C ALA A 36 -19.61 21.56 5.85
N GLY A 37 -18.42 21.66 5.24
CA GLY A 37 -17.57 20.50 4.96
C GLY A 37 -16.49 20.16 6.00
N HIS A 38 -16.31 20.96 7.07
CA HIS A 38 -15.12 20.83 7.93
C HIS A 38 -15.40 20.49 9.41
N ALA A 39 -16.66 20.38 9.84
CA ALA A 39 -17.00 20.10 11.24
C ALA A 39 -17.40 18.64 11.55
N THR A 40 -17.74 17.83 10.55
CA THR A 40 -18.25 16.46 10.75
C THR A 40 -17.21 15.34 10.59
N LYS A 41 -15.95 15.65 10.24
CA LYS A 41 -14.87 14.64 10.17
C LYS A 41 -14.18 14.34 11.50
N ARG A 42 -14.45 15.11 12.57
CA ARG A 42 -13.73 14.99 13.86
C ARG A 42 -14.45 14.20 14.96
N ALA A 43 -15.66 13.70 14.71
CA ALA A 43 -16.51 13.09 15.74
C ALA A 43 -16.75 11.58 15.60
N LYS A 44 -16.09 10.88 14.65
CA LYS A 44 -16.26 9.43 14.43
C LYS A 44 -15.10 8.56 14.93
N LEU A 45 -14.22 9.08 15.79
CA LEU A 45 -12.97 8.43 16.18
C LEU A 45 -12.93 7.80 17.58
N HIS A 46 -14.05 7.75 18.33
CA HIS A 46 -14.03 7.22 19.71
C HIS A 46 -15.11 6.19 20.03
N SER A 47 -15.40 5.25 19.12
CA SER A 47 -16.15 4.05 19.50
C SER A 47 -15.76 2.84 18.64
N ALA A 48 -14.64 2.22 19.00
CA ALA A 48 -14.30 0.85 18.61
C ALA A 48 -13.35 0.28 19.66
N LYS A 49 -13.88 0.00 20.85
CA LYS A 49 -13.17 -0.66 21.93
C LYS A 49 -13.35 -2.17 21.76
N GLY A 50 -12.25 -2.88 21.47
CA GLY A 50 -12.18 -4.34 21.48
C GLY A 50 -12.17 -4.97 20.09
N LYS A 51 -10.97 -5.19 19.54
CA LYS A 51 -10.56 -6.32 18.68
C LYS A 51 -9.06 -6.21 18.38
N SER A 52 -8.32 -7.16 18.95
CA SER A 52 -6.96 -7.65 18.66
C SER A 52 -5.92 -6.72 18.00
N GLY A 53 -4.76 -6.59 18.65
CA GLY A 53 -3.66 -5.66 18.37
C GLY A 53 -2.91 -5.75 17.03
N SER A 54 -3.47 -6.40 16.01
CA SER A 54 -2.94 -6.40 14.64
C SER A 54 -3.41 -5.19 13.82
N PHE A 55 -4.60 -4.65 14.11
CA PHE A 55 -5.20 -3.57 13.30
C PHE A 55 -4.62 -2.17 13.57
N LEU A 56 -4.04 -1.94 14.76
CA LEU A 56 -3.45 -0.66 15.13
C LEU A 56 -2.14 -0.36 14.40
N TYR A 57 -1.43 -1.39 13.95
CA TYR A 57 -0.18 -1.24 13.20
C TYR A 57 -0.44 -0.66 11.79
N ILE A 58 -1.49 -1.14 11.11
CA ILE A 58 -1.87 -0.69 9.76
C ILE A 58 -2.30 0.79 9.74
N LEU A 59 -2.96 1.27 10.80
CA LEU A 59 -3.40 2.68 10.90
C LEU A 59 -2.25 3.65 11.20
N SER A 60 -1.21 3.23 11.94
CA SER A 60 -0.04 4.05 12.24
C SER A 60 0.84 4.30 11.01
N LEU A 61 0.85 3.39 10.04
CA LEU A 61 1.65 3.49 8.81
C LEU A 61 0.99 4.36 7.74
N SER A 62 -0.26 4.78 7.95
CA SER A 62 -0.99 5.63 7.00
C SER A 62 -0.59 7.12 7.10
N SER A 63 0.23 7.51 8.09
CA SER A 63 0.72 8.90 8.26
C SER A 63 2.16 9.12 7.80
N VAL A 64 2.88 8.07 7.41
CA VAL A 64 4.16 8.22 6.72
C VAL A 64 3.88 8.46 5.24
N ALA A 65 4.61 9.41 4.64
CA ALA A 65 4.48 9.80 3.24
C ALA A 65 4.29 8.59 2.32
N PRO A 66 3.45 8.69 1.26
CA PRO A 66 3.17 7.57 0.37
C PRO A 66 4.49 7.03 -0.14
N PHE A 67 4.80 5.80 0.27
CA PHE A 67 5.94 5.09 -0.23
C PHE A 67 5.69 4.85 -1.72
N GLU A 68 6.59 5.35 -2.57
CA GLU A 68 6.43 5.34 -4.04
C GLU A 68 6.28 3.94 -4.65
N THR A 69 6.46 2.87 -3.87
CA THR A 69 6.35 1.50 -4.38
C THR A 69 4.93 0.94 -4.41
N GLY A 70 3.92 1.62 -3.85
CA GLY A 70 2.52 1.15 -3.88
C GLY A 70 2.27 -0.22 -3.22
N ARG A 71 3.28 -0.84 -2.61
CA ARG A 71 3.20 -2.12 -1.89
C ARG A 71 2.97 -1.87 -0.41
N GLY A 72 2.05 -2.63 0.18
CA GLY A 72 1.76 -2.56 1.61
C GLY A 72 2.88 -3.17 2.47
N PRO A 73 2.91 -2.88 3.78
CA PRO A 73 3.86 -3.45 4.74
C PRO A 73 3.82 -4.99 4.78
N ASP A 74 2.66 -5.57 4.47
CA ASP A 74 2.42 -7.02 4.37
C ASP A 74 3.40 -7.71 3.39
N PHE A 75 3.70 -7.07 2.25
CA PHE A 75 4.63 -7.61 1.26
C PHE A 75 6.04 -7.77 1.85
N TYR A 76 6.56 -6.73 2.51
CA TYR A 76 7.89 -6.76 3.10
C TYR A 76 7.94 -7.65 4.35
N GLY A 77 6.85 -7.72 5.12
CA GLY A 77 6.75 -8.65 6.25
C GLY A 77 6.84 -10.11 5.78
N PHE A 78 6.12 -10.46 4.70
CA PHE A 78 6.16 -11.81 4.13
C PHE A 78 7.59 -12.27 3.79
N PHE A 79 8.35 -11.48 3.02
CA PHE A 79 9.72 -11.86 2.66
C PHE A 79 10.67 -11.89 3.86
N PHE A 80 10.46 -11.03 4.87
CA PHE A 80 11.24 -11.08 6.10
C PHE A 80 11.03 -12.41 6.86
N HIS A 81 9.78 -12.87 6.96
CA HIS A 81 9.45 -14.13 7.63
C HIS A 81 9.82 -15.38 6.83
N ALA A 82 10.03 -15.23 5.51
CA ALA A 82 10.50 -16.31 4.66
C ALA A 82 12.02 -16.55 4.74
N ILE A 83 12.78 -15.68 5.42
CA ILE A 83 14.22 -15.87 5.59
C ILE A 83 14.44 -17.05 6.57
N PRO A 84 15.22 -18.08 6.20
CA PRO A 84 15.54 -19.21 7.09
C PRO A 84 16.35 -18.75 8.31
N GLU A 85 16.01 -19.27 9.49
CA GLU A 85 16.55 -18.85 10.80
C GLU A 85 17.95 -19.42 11.13
N GLU A 86 18.53 -20.28 10.29
CA GLU A 86 19.75 -21.02 10.68
C GLU A 86 20.90 -20.10 11.12
N GLU A 87 21.41 -20.40 12.33
CA GLU A 87 22.28 -19.63 13.25
C GLU A 87 23.66 -19.21 12.70
N THR A 88 23.92 -19.31 11.40
CA THR A 88 25.16 -18.78 10.84
C THR A 88 25.09 -17.27 10.69
N GLU A 89 26.04 -16.56 11.31
CA GLU A 89 26.27 -15.13 11.16
C GLU A 89 26.24 -14.74 9.67
N GLY A 90 25.20 -14.02 9.26
CA GLY A 90 24.94 -13.59 7.88
C GLY A 90 23.81 -14.34 7.14
N GLY A 91 23.16 -15.31 7.78
CA GLY A 91 21.96 -16.01 7.27
C GLY A 91 22.22 -16.91 6.06
N VAL A 92 21.41 -17.96 5.91
CA VAL A 92 21.33 -18.71 4.66
C VAL A 92 20.61 -17.83 3.63
N VAL A 93 21.30 -17.53 2.53
CA VAL A 93 20.71 -16.84 1.39
C VAL A 93 19.90 -17.82 0.56
N LEU A 94 18.80 -17.35 -0.02
CA LEU A 94 18.03 -18.15 -0.97
C LEU A 94 18.74 -18.15 -2.31
N THR A 95 18.66 -19.27 -3.02
CA THR A 95 18.98 -19.32 -4.44
C THR A 95 17.85 -18.67 -5.25
N LEU A 96 18.15 -18.26 -6.48
CA LEU A 96 17.13 -17.66 -7.35
C LEU A 96 15.93 -18.60 -7.61
N PRO A 97 16.12 -19.91 -7.86
CA PRO A 97 15.00 -20.86 -7.98
C PRO A 97 14.13 -20.93 -6.73
N GLU A 98 14.73 -21.01 -5.54
CA GLU A 98 13.97 -21.03 -4.27
C GLU A 98 13.18 -19.74 -4.06
N LEU A 99 13.73 -18.59 -4.47
CA LEU A 99 13.00 -17.33 -4.45
C LEU A 99 11.81 -17.33 -5.42
N HIS A 100 11.94 -17.97 -6.58
CA HIS A 100 10.84 -18.16 -7.53
C HIS A 100 9.75 -19.08 -6.97
N GLU A 101 10.12 -20.18 -6.31
CA GLU A 101 9.19 -21.09 -5.62
C GLU A 101 8.44 -20.36 -4.50
N LEU A 102 9.16 -19.58 -3.67
CA LEU A 102 8.55 -18.77 -2.61
C LEU A 102 7.49 -17.81 -3.16
N VAL A 103 7.76 -17.16 -4.30
CA VAL A 103 6.80 -16.25 -4.92
C VAL A 103 5.64 -17.02 -5.56
N ALA A 104 5.94 -18.04 -6.36
CA ALA A 104 4.93 -18.77 -7.13
C ALA A 104 3.97 -19.57 -6.25
N ASP A 105 4.54 -20.32 -5.29
CA ASP A 105 3.81 -21.35 -4.56
C ASP A 105 3.29 -20.87 -3.20
N VAL A 106 3.84 -19.78 -2.66
CA VAL A 106 3.44 -19.25 -1.35
C VAL A 106 2.82 -17.86 -1.48
N TRP A 107 3.52 -16.90 -2.10
CA TRP A 107 3.00 -15.53 -2.17
C TRP A 107 1.74 -15.43 -3.04
N LEU A 108 1.76 -15.97 -4.26
CA LEU A 108 0.65 -15.85 -5.22
C LEU A 108 -0.56 -16.72 -4.88
N THR A 109 -0.37 -17.77 -4.07
CA THR A 109 -1.43 -18.73 -3.69
C THR A 109 -2.05 -18.42 -2.32
N ARG A 110 -1.53 -17.44 -1.56
CA ARG A 110 -1.97 -17.14 -0.18
C ARG A 110 -3.47 -16.87 -0.03
N ASN A 111 -4.11 -16.36 -1.08
CA ASN A 111 -5.53 -16.01 -1.07
C ASN A 111 -6.41 -17.12 -1.68
N ASP A 112 -5.84 -18.24 -2.11
CA ASP A 112 -6.58 -19.29 -2.84
C ASP A 112 -7.57 -20.01 -1.93
N ALA A 113 -7.20 -20.26 -0.68
CA ALA A 113 -8.10 -20.84 0.31
C ALA A 113 -9.30 -19.92 0.59
N GLU A 114 -9.05 -18.63 0.84
CA GLU A 114 -10.11 -17.64 1.08
C GLU A 114 -11.02 -17.44 -0.14
N LEU A 115 -10.45 -17.49 -1.35
CA LEU A 115 -11.21 -17.41 -2.59
C LEU A 115 -12.10 -18.63 -2.81
N GLU A 116 -11.61 -19.83 -2.47
CA GLU A 116 -12.39 -21.06 -2.60
C GLU A 116 -13.51 -21.14 -1.56
N GLU A 117 -13.28 -20.69 -0.33
CA GLU A 117 -14.32 -20.55 0.70
C GLU A 117 -15.45 -19.63 0.22
N GLU A 118 -15.11 -18.46 -0.30
CA GLU A 118 -16.11 -17.50 -0.81
C GLU A 118 -16.89 -18.07 -2.02
N ARG A 119 -16.21 -18.83 -2.88
CA ARG A 119 -16.84 -19.54 -4.01
C ARG A 119 -17.77 -20.66 -3.54
N ALA A 120 -17.40 -21.38 -2.49
CA ALA A 120 -18.19 -22.46 -1.90
C ALA A 120 -19.44 -21.93 -1.17
N GLU A 121 -19.32 -20.79 -0.48
CA GLU A 121 -20.47 -20.11 0.15
C GLU A 121 -21.47 -19.56 -0.88
N ARG A 122 -21.00 -19.31 -2.12
CA ARG A 122 -21.82 -18.78 -3.20
C ARG A 122 -22.78 -19.83 -3.76
N ARG A 123 -24.06 -19.68 -3.43
CA ARG A 123 -25.15 -20.45 -4.06
C ARG A 123 -25.22 -20.20 -5.57
N LYS A 124 -25.58 -21.24 -6.32
CA LYS A 124 -25.79 -21.18 -7.78
C LYS A 124 -26.75 -20.03 -8.15
N GLY A 125 -26.30 -19.13 -9.01
CA GLY A 125 -27.08 -17.98 -9.49
C GLY A 125 -26.89 -16.67 -8.70
N ARG A 126 -26.18 -16.68 -7.56
CA ARG A 126 -25.78 -15.44 -6.88
C ARG A 126 -24.57 -14.81 -7.60
N PRO A 127 -24.58 -13.48 -7.85
CA PRO A 127 -23.40 -12.78 -8.38
C PRO A 127 -22.23 -12.88 -7.40
N LYS A 128 -21.01 -12.73 -7.90
CA LYS A 128 -19.80 -12.73 -7.08
C LYS A 128 -19.88 -11.66 -5.99
N SER A 129 -19.39 -11.98 -4.80
CA SER A 129 -19.34 -10.99 -3.74
C SER A 129 -18.27 -9.93 -4.03
N THR A 130 -18.38 -8.75 -3.41
CA THR A 130 -17.34 -7.72 -3.52
C THR A 130 -15.98 -8.25 -3.05
N LYS A 131 -15.98 -9.17 -2.08
CA LYS A 131 -14.77 -9.80 -1.55
C LYS A 131 -14.17 -10.76 -2.58
N GLU A 132 -14.97 -11.64 -3.17
CA GLU A 132 -14.57 -12.54 -4.26
C GLU A 132 -13.93 -11.76 -5.42
N CYS A 133 -14.64 -10.75 -5.94
CA CYS A 133 -14.13 -9.91 -7.03
C CYS A 133 -12.79 -9.26 -6.69
N ARG A 134 -12.65 -8.74 -5.46
CA ARG A 134 -11.42 -8.09 -5.01
C ARG A 134 -10.24 -9.07 -4.92
N LEU A 135 -10.47 -10.28 -4.40
CA LEU A 135 -9.44 -11.31 -4.28
C LEU A 135 -8.99 -11.81 -5.66
N GLU A 136 -9.93 -12.02 -6.59
CA GLU A 136 -9.61 -12.41 -7.96
C GLU A 136 -8.81 -11.34 -8.70
N GLU A 137 -9.22 -10.08 -8.59
CA GLU A 137 -8.55 -8.96 -9.25
C GLU A 137 -7.16 -8.73 -8.66
N LEU A 138 -7.00 -8.91 -7.35
CA LEU A 138 -5.70 -8.88 -6.67
C LEU A 138 -4.78 -10.00 -7.19
N LYS A 139 -5.27 -11.24 -7.23
CA LYS A 139 -4.50 -12.39 -7.74
C LYS A 139 -4.09 -12.18 -9.19
N LEU A 140 -5.02 -11.76 -10.05
CA LEU A 140 -4.74 -11.50 -11.46
C LEU A 140 -3.64 -10.44 -11.63
N ARG A 141 -3.73 -9.35 -10.86
CA ARG A 141 -2.72 -8.27 -10.89
C ARG A 141 -1.34 -8.76 -10.46
N GLU A 142 -1.26 -9.52 -9.36
CA GLU A 142 0.02 -10.01 -8.83
C GLU A 142 0.67 -11.07 -9.72
N VAL A 143 -0.14 -11.96 -10.30
CA VAL A 143 0.34 -12.95 -11.29
C VAL A 143 0.89 -12.25 -12.53
N GLU A 144 0.20 -11.23 -13.04
CA GLU A 144 0.67 -10.46 -14.19
C GLU A 144 1.93 -9.65 -13.88
N GLU A 145 2.03 -9.11 -12.67
CA GLU A 145 3.24 -8.45 -12.18
C GLU A 145 4.42 -9.42 -12.11
N TYR A 146 4.23 -10.62 -11.57
CA TYR A 146 5.24 -11.68 -11.57
C TYR A 146 5.62 -12.14 -12.98
N ARG A 147 4.66 -12.20 -13.90
CA ARG A 147 4.93 -12.55 -15.30
C ARG A 147 5.81 -11.53 -16.00
N THR A 148 5.57 -10.24 -15.76
CA THR A 148 6.24 -9.10 -16.42
C THR A 148 7.48 -8.59 -15.67
N GLY A 149 7.67 -9.02 -14.43
CA GLY A 149 8.82 -8.71 -13.61
C GLY A 149 8.41 -8.05 -12.30
N LEU A 150 8.29 -8.86 -11.25
CA LEU A 150 7.98 -8.46 -9.88
C LEU A 150 9.25 -7.95 -9.20
N GLU A 151 9.15 -6.80 -8.54
CA GLU A 151 10.22 -6.25 -7.72
C GLU A 151 10.13 -6.79 -6.29
N VAL A 152 11.15 -7.54 -5.86
CA VAL A 152 11.26 -8.19 -4.54
C VAL A 152 12.58 -7.80 -3.84
N PRO A 153 12.64 -7.83 -2.50
CA PRO A 153 13.91 -7.71 -1.78
C PRO A 153 14.87 -8.82 -2.22
N ASP A 154 16.14 -8.47 -2.38
CA ASP A 154 17.15 -9.44 -2.82
C ASP A 154 17.54 -10.39 -1.68
N LEU A 155 16.88 -11.55 -1.61
CA LEU A 155 17.20 -12.60 -0.63
C LEU A 155 18.36 -13.50 -1.07
N THR A 156 18.94 -13.26 -2.25
CA THR A 156 20.10 -13.99 -2.77
C THR A 156 21.43 -13.35 -2.35
N HIS A 157 21.38 -12.11 -1.86
CA HIS A 157 22.54 -11.35 -1.44
C HIS A 157 22.73 -11.38 0.08
N ARG A 158 23.85 -11.94 0.54
CA ARG A 158 24.18 -12.14 1.97
C ARG A 158 24.06 -10.86 2.79
N GLU A 159 24.71 -9.78 2.38
CA GLU A 159 24.66 -8.50 3.12
C GLU A 159 23.26 -7.89 3.17
N ASN A 160 22.43 -8.16 2.15
CA ASN A 160 21.08 -7.65 2.13
C ASN A 160 20.19 -8.44 3.09
N VAL A 161 20.36 -9.77 3.14
CA VAL A 161 19.67 -10.63 4.12
C VAL A 161 20.07 -10.26 5.55
N ALA A 162 21.36 -10.07 5.81
CA ALA A 162 21.85 -9.65 7.12
C ALA A 162 21.26 -8.30 7.54
N LEU A 163 21.26 -7.31 6.65
CA LEU A 163 20.61 -6.02 6.90
C LEU A 163 19.10 -6.19 7.12
N TYR A 164 18.43 -6.99 6.30
CA TYR A 164 16.99 -7.19 6.39
C TYR A 164 16.58 -7.79 7.73
N ARG A 165 17.40 -8.68 8.31
CA ARG A 165 17.19 -9.26 9.66
C ARG A 165 17.22 -8.23 10.79
N THR A 166 17.96 -7.14 10.64
CA THR A 166 18.00 -6.06 11.65
C THR A 166 16.76 -5.18 11.65
N TRP A 167 15.89 -5.34 10.64
CA TRP A 167 14.67 -4.57 10.55
C TRP A 167 13.70 -4.93 11.66
N ASP A 168 13.23 -3.93 12.40
CA ASP A 168 12.23 -4.08 13.46
C ASP A 168 10.80 -4.24 12.93
N GLN A 169 10.65 -4.28 11.59
CA GLN A 169 9.39 -4.30 10.87
C GLN A 169 8.47 -3.10 11.14
N ARG A 170 8.94 -2.02 11.79
CA ARG A 170 8.13 -0.84 12.11
C ARG A 170 8.34 0.30 11.12
N GLU A 171 9.59 0.51 10.73
CA GLU A 171 9.94 1.66 9.90
C GLU A 171 9.92 1.32 8.42
N VAL A 172 8.96 1.88 7.67
CA VAL A 172 8.90 1.73 6.20
C VAL A 172 10.11 2.38 5.51
N ALA A 173 10.71 3.40 6.13
CA ALA A 173 11.90 4.04 5.60
C ALA A 173 13.09 3.07 5.49
N PHE A 174 13.16 2.05 6.36
CA PHE A 174 14.17 1.00 6.32
C PHE A 174 14.16 0.24 5.00
N VAL A 175 12.98 0.06 4.39
CA VAL A 175 12.84 -0.62 3.10
C VAL A 175 13.66 0.07 2.00
N GLN A 176 13.86 1.39 2.07
CA GLN A 176 14.70 2.11 1.10
C GLN A 176 16.20 1.82 1.24
N MET A 177 16.61 1.26 2.38
CA MET A 177 18.00 0.89 2.63
C MET A 177 18.36 -0.44 1.97
N LEU A 178 17.35 -1.31 1.74
CA LEU A 178 17.51 -2.64 1.15
C LEU A 178 17.76 -2.60 -0.36
N ARG A 179 18.42 -3.66 -0.82
CA ARG A 179 18.60 -3.99 -2.24
C ARG A 179 17.38 -4.74 -2.78
N PHE A 180 16.98 -4.40 -4.00
CA PHE A 180 15.86 -5.00 -4.72
C PHE A 180 16.31 -5.58 -6.05
N ILE A 181 15.71 -6.72 -6.39
CA ILE A 181 15.81 -7.35 -7.69
C ILE A 181 14.44 -7.48 -8.33
N ARG A 182 14.43 -7.44 -9.66
CA ARG A 182 13.28 -7.71 -10.50
C ARG A 182 13.41 -9.13 -11.05
N ILE A 183 12.45 -9.98 -10.70
CA ILE A 183 12.38 -11.38 -11.11
C ILE A 183 11.12 -11.61 -11.93
N SER A 184 11.17 -12.53 -12.90
CA SER A 184 10.02 -12.80 -13.78
C SER A 184 9.79 -14.29 -13.98
N SER A 185 8.54 -14.73 -14.07
CA SER A 185 8.24 -16.14 -14.40
C SER A 185 8.63 -16.51 -15.83
N THR A 186 8.68 -15.54 -16.74
CA THR A 186 9.03 -15.77 -18.16
C THR A 186 10.52 -16.10 -18.33
N LYS A 187 11.39 -15.56 -17.47
CA LYS A 187 12.85 -15.74 -17.49
C LYS A 187 13.35 -15.96 -16.06
N PRO A 188 13.13 -17.15 -15.48
CA PRO A 188 13.46 -17.44 -14.09
C PRO A 188 14.98 -17.45 -13.82
N GLU A 189 15.81 -17.56 -14.86
CA GLU A 189 17.26 -17.53 -14.77
C GLU A 189 17.85 -16.11 -14.61
N LEU A 190 17.04 -15.07 -14.83
CA LEU A 190 17.49 -13.68 -14.82
C LEU A 190 16.90 -12.90 -13.64
N ALA A 191 17.79 -12.38 -12.79
CA ALA A 191 17.46 -11.38 -11.78
C ALA A 191 18.15 -10.06 -12.12
N ILE A 192 17.37 -9.01 -12.34
CA ILE A 192 17.89 -7.67 -12.66
C ILE A 192 17.85 -6.83 -11.39
N VAL A 193 19.00 -6.32 -10.93
CA VAL A 193 19.03 -5.41 -9.77
C VAL A 193 18.32 -4.11 -10.13
N SER A 194 17.19 -3.84 -9.49
CA SER A 194 16.40 -2.63 -9.72
C SER A 194 16.83 -1.48 -8.80
N LYS A 195 17.20 -1.80 -7.55
CA LYS A 195 17.68 -0.83 -6.55
C LYS A 195 18.85 -1.43 -5.79
N GLN A 196 19.97 -0.71 -5.73
CA GLN A 196 21.16 -1.17 -5.01
C GLN A 196 21.02 -1.11 -3.48
N GLY A 197 20.06 -0.33 -2.98
CA GLY A 197 19.95 0.01 -1.56
C GLY A 197 20.84 1.20 -1.19
N LYS A 198 20.49 1.87 -0.08
CA LYS A 198 21.22 3.06 0.42
C LYS A 198 22.19 2.73 1.56
N HIS A 199 22.15 1.50 2.08
CA HIS A 199 22.95 1.13 3.23
C HIS A 199 24.44 0.99 2.88
N PRO A 200 25.38 1.52 3.69
CA PRO A 200 26.81 1.42 3.42
C PRO A 200 27.34 -0.01 3.23
N SER A 201 26.78 -1.00 3.95
CA SER A 201 27.18 -2.41 3.79
C SER A 201 26.88 -2.98 2.40
N LEU A 202 25.95 -2.38 1.66
CA LEU A 202 25.61 -2.77 0.29
C LEU A 202 26.42 -2.01 -0.76
N ALA A 203 27.05 -0.89 -0.38
CA ALA A 203 27.80 -0.03 -1.28
C ALA A 203 29.28 -0.44 -1.42
N ALA A 204 29.79 -1.29 -0.52
CA ALA A 204 31.18 -1.72 -0.57
C ALA A 204 31.39 -2.70 -1.75
N PRO A 205 32.25 -2.38 -2.74
CA PRO A 205 32.71 -3.39 -3.67
C PRO A 205 33.55 -4.40 -2.87
N HIS A 206 33.12 -5.67 -2.84
CA HIS A 206 33.99 -6.77 -2.43
C HIS A 206 35.20 -6.79 -3.37
N GLY A 207 36.28 -6.14 -2.95
CA GLY A 207 37.45 -5.90 -3.77
C GLY A 207 38.31 -4.77 -3.22
N THR A 208 38.57 -4.75 -1.91
CA THR A 208 39.84 -4.17 -1.45
C THR A 208 40.92 -5.17 -1.89
N PRO A 209 41.85 -4.81 -2.79
CA PRO A 209 43.10 -5.53 -2.86
C PRO A 209 43.73 -5.34 -1.48
N MET A 210 43.81 -6.43 -0.72
CA MET A 210 44.76 -6.47 0.38
C MET A 210 46.12 -6.37 -0.31
N ASP A 211 46.70 -5.17 -0.33
CA ASP A 211 48.10 -4.96 -0.68
C ASP A 211 48.92 -5.81 0.28
N ILE A 212 49.26 -7.02 -0.15
CA ILE A 212 50.33 -7.82 0.43
C ILE A 212 51.61 -7.14 -0.04
N GLU A 213 51.97 -6.06 0.65
CA GLU A 213 53.26 -5.42 0.52
C GLU A 213 54.29 -6.40 1.09
N GLY A 214 54.89 -7.17 0.18
CA GLY A 214 56.13 -7.87 0.45
C GLY A 214 57.21 -6.84 0.78
N ALA A 215 57.61 -6.81 2.04
CA ALA A 215 58.88 -6.25 2.47
C ALA A 215 59.67 -7.38 3.16
N GLU A 216 60.19 -8.27 2.33
CA GLU A 216 61.43 -9.00 2.59
C GLU A 216 62.56 -8.11 2.06
N ALA A 217 63.43 -7.63 2.95
CA ALA A 217 64.73 -7.07 2.61
C ALA A 217 65.65 -7.11 3.85
N ASP A 218 66.56 -8.10 3.80
CA ASP A 218 67.89 -8.22 4.42
C ASP A 218 68.20 -7.54 5.78
#